data_AF-A0A559GLL7-F1
#
_entry.id   AF-A0A559GLL7-F1
#
_cell.length_a   1.000
_cell.length_b   1.000
_cell.length_c   1.000
_cell.angle_alpha   90.00
_cell.angle_beta   90.00
_cell.angle_gamma   90.00
#
_symmetry.space_group_name_H-M   'P 1'
#
loop_
_entity.id
_entity.type
_entity.pdbx_description
1 polymer ?
#
loop_
_entity_poly.entity_id
_entity_poly.type
_entity_poly.pdbx_seq_one_letter_code
_entity_poly.pdbx_strand_id
1 'polypeptide(L)'
;MNKQELIEKYKELENSSFDIAAIVVCQLILKDLEQLDEPKPVKVQQFVADFIAEQKKLGHTLSYSIDASMSDIVAEWYWDNSELFALAWIFGYEVEE
;
A
#
# COMPACT_ATOMS: atom_id res chain seq x y z
N MET A 1 13.18 -4.51 -1.10
CA MET A 1 13.04 -4.33 -2.55
C MET A 1 11.56 -4.40 -2.87
N ASN A 2 10.95 -3.32 -3.33
CA ASN A 2 9.55 -3.32 -3.74
C ASN A 2 9.39 -3.95 -5.14
N LYS A 3 8.14 -4.18 -5.56
CA LYS A 3 7.84 -4.77 -6.87
C LYS A 3 8.46 -3.96 -8.03
N GLN A 4 8.45 -2.63 -7.97
CA GLN A 4 9.05 -1.80 -9.02
C GLN A 4 10.58 -1.93 -9.10
N GLU A 5 11.27 -1.98 -7.97
CA GLU A 5 12.73 -2.20 -7.92
C GLU A 5 13.11 -3.57 -8.51
N LEU A 6 12.28 -4.60 -8.29
CA LEU A 6 12.45 -5.91 -8.93
C LEU A 6 12.25 -5.84 -10.44
N ILE A 7 11.19 -5.16 -10.91
CA ILE A 7 10.90 -4.99 -12.33
C ILE A 7 12.07 -4.28 -13.04
N GLU A 8 12.56 -3.17 -12.49
CA GLU A 8 13.69 -2.44 -13.07
C GLU A 8 14.96 -3.29 -13.13
N LYS A 9 15.27 -4.02 -12.05
CA LYS A 9 16.41 -4.96 -12.03
C LYS A 9 16.33 -5.99 -13.16
N TYR A 10 15.16 -6.61 -13.38
CA TYR A 10 15.03 -7.64 -14.42
C TYR A 10 14.98 -7.06 -15.83
N LYS A 11 14.48 -5.83 -16.04
CA LYS A 11 14.63 -5.11 -17.31
C LYS A 11 16.09 -4.81 -17.63
N GLU A 12 16.86 -4.36 -16.65
CA GLU A 12 18.31 -4.13 -16.83
C GLU A 12 19.05 -5.42 -17.19
N LEU A 13 18.73 -6.54 -16.52
CA LEU A 13 19.31 -7.85 -16.81
C LEU A 13 18.91 -8.37 -18.20
N GLU A 14 17.65 -8.18 -18.61
CA GLU A 14 17.19 -8.52 -19.95
C GLU A 14 17.96 -7.72 -21.02
N ASN A 15 18.06 -6.40 -20.84
CA ASN A 15 18.70 -5.50 -21.81
C ASN A 15 20.23 -5.66 -21.91
N SER A 16 20.87 -6.15 -20.85
CA SER A 16 22.33 -6.33 -20.80
C SER A 16 22.80 -7.75 -21.17
N SER A 17 21.87 -8.69 -21.34
CA SER A 17 22.19 -10.08 -21.68
C SER A 17 22.26 -10.31 -23.19
N PHE A 18 23.25 -11.09 -23.62
CA PHE A 18 23.33 -11.64 -24.99
C PHE A 18 22.91 -13.11 -25.07
N ASP A 19 22.63 -13.74 -23.92
CA ASP A 19 22.14 -15.12 -23.85
C ASP A 19 20.61 -15.12 -24.02
N ILE A 20 20.15 -15.73 -25.10
CA ILE A 20 18.73 -15.83 -25.47
C ILE A 20 17.93 -16.55 -24.37
N ALA A 21 18.49 -17.60 -23.75
CA ALA A 21 17.80 -18.32 -22.69
C ALA A 21 17.61 -17.43 -21.45
N ALA A 22 18.63 -16.63 -21.11
CA ALA A 22 18.55 -15.68 -20.01
C ALA A 22 17.54 -14.55 -20.27
N ILE A 23 17.47 -14.02 -21.51
CA ILE A 23 16.47 -13.04 -21.92
C ILE A 23 15.05 -13.60 -21.74
N VAL A 24 14.79 -14.81 -22.25
CA VAL A 24 13.47 -15.45 -22.13
C VAL A 24 13.07 -15.65 -20.66
N VAL A 25 14.02 -16.06 -19.80
CA VAL A 25 13.76 -16.20 -18.35
C VAL A 25 13.42 -14.84 -17.72
N CYS A 26 14.13 -13.76 -18.07
CA CYS A 26 13.83 -12.43 -17.56
C CYS A 26 12.42 -11.98 -17.96
N GLN A 27 12.02 -12.22 -19.21
CA GLN A 27 10.67 -11.91 -19.69
C GLN A 27 9.58 -12.66 -18.94
N LEU A 28 9.79 -13.94 -18.63
CA LEU A 28 8.85 -14.72 -17.81
C LEU A 28 8.73 -14.16 -16.40
N ILE A 29 9.87 -13.82 -15.77
CA ILE A 29 9.88 -13.21 -14.44
C ILE A 29 9.16 -11.86 -14.44
N LEU A 30 9.41 -11.00 -15.43
CA LEU A 30 8.72 -9.72 -15.58
C LEU A 30 7.21 -9.91 -15.71
N LYS A 31 6.77 -10.88 -16.52
CA LYS A 31 5.36 -11.22 -16.69
C LYS A 31 4.71 -11.71 -15.38
N ASP A 32 5.43 -12.51 -14.60
CA ASP A 32 4.94 -12.97 -13.29
C ASP A 32 4.87 -11.81 -12.29
N LEU A 33 5.88 -10.92 -12.27
CA LEU A 33 5.90 -9.73 -11.43
C LEU A 33 4.76 -8.77 -11.77
N GLU A 34 4.44 -8.56 -13.04
CA GLU A 34 3.31 -7.74 -13.49
C GLU A 34 1.98 -8.25 -12.94
N GLN A 35 1.82 -9.57 -12.83
CA GLN A 35 0.61 -10.23 -12.32
C GLN A 35 0.48 -10.21 -10.78
N LEU A 36 1.56 -9.95 -10.04
CA LEU A 36 1.47 -9.85 -8.59
C LEU A 36 0.62 -8.64 -8.18
N ASP A 37 -0.40 -8.86 -7.37
CA ASP A 37 -1.18 -7.74 -6.82
C ASP A 37 -0.31 -6.86 -5.92
N GLU A 38 -0.39 -5.55 -6.14
CA GLU A 38 0.15 -4.58 -5.19
C GLU A 38 -0.88 -4.31 -4.09
N PRO A 39 -0.44 -3.98 -2.86
CA PRO A 39 -1.35 -3.52 -1.83
C PRO A 39 -2.08 -2.29 -2.36
N LYS A 40 -3.39 -2.40 -2.54
CA LYS A 40 -4.22 -1.28 -3.03
C LYS A 40 -4.63 -0.41 -1.85
N PRO A 41 -4.62 0.93 -2.01
CA PRO A 41 -5.23 1.80 -1.02
C PRO A 41 -6.71 1.44 -0.88
N VAL A 42 -7.21 1.49 0.35
CA VAL A 42 -8.63 1.28 0.63
C VAL A 42 -9.38 2.59 0.51
N LYS A 43 -10.70 2.54 0.28
CA LYS A 43 -11.53 3.74 0.28
C LYS A 43 -12.02 4.03 1.69
N VAL A 44 -11.94 5.30 2.12
CA VAL A 44 -12.43 5.75 3.43
C VAL A 44 -13.18 7.08 3.31
N GLN A 45 -14.02 7.38 4.29
CA GLN A 45 -14.71 8.66 4.37
C GLN A 45 -13.74 9.82 4.70
N GLN A 46 -14.07 11.04 4.25
CA GLN A 46 -13.20 12.21 4.40
C GLN A 46 -12.77 12.46 5.85
N PHE A 47 -13.68 12.33 6.83
CA PHE A 47 -13.33 12.58 8.24
C PHE A 47 -12.33 11.54 8.78
N VAL A 48 -12.34 10.31 8.28
CA VAL A 48 -11.35 9.28 8.62
C VAL A 48 -10.02 9.58 7.96
N ALA A 49 -10.04 10.00 6.68
CA ALA A 49 -8.86 10.43 5.95
C ALA A 49 -8.15 11.61 6.66
N ASP A 50 -8.92 12.62 7.08
CA ASP A 50 -8.41 13.78 7.79
C ASP A 50 -7.79 13.39 9.13
N PHE A 51 -8.46 12.51 9.88
CA PHE A 51 -7.96 11.97 11.14
C PHE A 51 -6.63 11.22 10.95
N ILE A 52 -6.56 10.27 10.01
CA ILE A 52 -5.33 9.50 9.75
C ILE A 52 -4.19 10.43 9.33
N ALA A 53 -4.45 11.42 8.47
CA ALA A 53 -3.46 12.40 8.05
C ALA A 53 -2.91 13.22 9.23
N GLU A 54 -3.78 13.67 10.13
CA GLU A 54 -3.38 14.40 11.33
C GLU A 54 -2.54 13.53 12.27
N GLN A 55 -2.98 12.31 12.57
CA GLN A 55 -2.24 11.39 13.44
C GLN A 55 -0.84 11.08 12.88
N LYS A 56 -0.73 10.87 11.55
CA LYS A 56 0.57 10.68 10.90
C LYS A 56 1.45 11.93 10.96
N LYS A 57 0.87 13.12 10.78
CA LYS A 57 1.58 14.40 10.90
C LYS A 57 2.14 14.61 12.32
N LEU A 58 1.40 14.17 13.34
CA LEU A 58 1.83 14.21 14.74
C LEU A 58 2.87 13.12 15.09
N GLY A 59 3.18 12.21 14.16
CA GLY A 59 4.15 11.13 14.37
C GLY A 59 3.60 10.00 15.26
N HIS A 60 2.28 9.89 15.39
CA HIS A 60 1.66 8.84 16.20
C HIS A 60 1.73 7.48 15.51
N THR A 61 1.69 6.42 16.32
CA THR A 61 1.62 5.04 15.84
C THR A 61 0.18 4.64 15.52
N LEU A 62 0.00 3.53 14.79
CA LEU A 62 -1.31 2.94 14.56
C LEU A 62 -2.04 2.64 15.88
N SER A 63 -1.36 2.00 16.83
CA SER A 63 -1.95 1.65 18.13
C SER A 63 -2.45 2.89 18.88
N TYR A 64 -1.64 3.94 18.94
CA TYR A 64 -2.04 5.19 19.58
C TYR A 64 -3.21 5.85 18.85
N SER A 65 -3.21 5.82 17.51
CA SER A 65 -4.26 6.44 16.70
C SER A 65 -5.61 5.72 16.85
N ILE A 66 -5.60 4.40 17.06
CA ILE A 66 -6.79 3.63 17.41
C ILE A 66 -7.34 4.11 18.75
N ASP A 67 -6.50 4.21 19.78
CA ASP A 67 -6.92 4.70 21.10
C ASP A 67 -7.44 6.15 21.03
N ALA A 68 -6.75 7.02 20.29
CA ALA A 68 -7.14 8.43 20.10
C ALA A 68 -8.46 8.59 19.32
N SER A 69 -8.77 7.67 18.42
CA SER A 69 -10.03 7.73 17.65
C SER A 69 -11.26 7.52 18.54
N MET A 70 -11.11 6.87 19.70
CA MET A 70 -12.21 6.51 20.60
C MET A 70 -12.92 7.70 21.25
N SER A 71 -12.36 8.91 21.15
CA SER A 71 -12.93 10.13 21.74
C SER A 71 -13.68 11.03 20.73
N ASP A 72 -13.81 10.63 19.47
CA ASP A 72 -14.41 11.44 18.42
C ASP A 72 -15.31 10.60 17.47
N ILE A 73 -15.94 11.24 16.48
CA ILE A 73 -16.81 10.63 15.45
C ILE A 73 -16.15 9.46 14.72
N VAL A 74 -14.82 9.42 14.69
CA VAL A 74 -14.04 8.31 14.12
C VAL A 74 -14.31 6.99 14.87
N ALA A 75 -14.61 7.03 16.17
CA ALA A 75 -14.92 5.85 16.97
C ALA A 75 -16.13 5.09 16.41
N GLU A 76 -17.21 5.81 16.06
CA GLU A 76 -18.45 5.20 15.55
C GLU A 76 -18.20 4.45 14.25
N TRP A 77 -17.41 5.04 13.37
CA TRP A 77 -17.01 4.40 12.12
C TRP A 77 -16.04 3.23 12.34
N TYR A 78 -15.07 3.40 13.23
CA TYR A 78 -14.02 2.42 13.49
C TYR A 78 -14.58 1.07 13.95
N TRP A 79 -15.65 1.05 14.77
CA TRP A 79 -16.20 -0.21 15.29
C TRP A 79 -16.60 -1.19 14.20
N ASP A 80 -17.18 -0.69 13.10
CA ASP A 80 -17.58 -1.52 11.96
C ASP A 80 -16.49 -1.62 10.89
N ASN A 81 -15.45 -0.77 10.94
CA ASN A 81 -14.44 -0.62 9.89
C ASN A 81 -12.99 -0.74 10.38
N SER A 82 -12.76 -1.45 11.48
CA SER A 82 -11.44 -1.54 12.14
C SER A 82 -10.34 -2.11 11.24
N GLU A 83 -10.65 -3.13 10.43
CA GLU A 83 -9.72 -3.66 9.42
C GLU A 83 -9.44 -2.63 8.33
N LEU A 84 -10.47 -1.91 7.86
CA LEU A 84 -10.32 -0.86 6.85
C LEU A 84 -9.44 0.29 7.36
N PHE A 85 -9.60 0.67 8.63
CA PHE A 85 -8.73 1.66 9.28
C PHE A 85 -7.26 1.21 9.28
N ALA A 86 -7.00 -0.04 9.67
CA ALA A 86 -5.64 -0.57 9.70
C ALA A 86 -5.03 -0.65 8.29
N LEU A 87 -5.80 -1.08 7.30
CA LEU A 87 -5.36 -1.11 5.89
C LEU A 87 -5.09 0.30 5.36
N ALA A 88 -5.98 1.27 5.64
CA ALA A 88 -5.80 2.68 5.30
C ALA A 88 -4.51 3.25 5.91
N TRP A 89 -4.22 2.88 7.14
CA TRP A 89 -3.00 3.28 7.82
C TRP A 89 -1.74 2.71 7.17
N ILE A 90 -1.72 1.41 6.88
CA ILE A 90 -0.53 0.67 6.43
C ILE A 90 -0.27 0.87 4.93
N PHE A 91 -1.31 0.72 4.10
CA PHE A 91 -1.22 0.73 2.64
C PHE A 91 -1.67 2.04 2.00
N GLY A 92 -2.17 2.99 2.81
CA GLY A 92 -2.73 4.24 2.31
C GLY A 92 -4.21 4.11 1.96
N TYR A 93 -4.81 5.22 1.56
CA TYR A 93 -6.24 5.31 1.31
C TYR A 93 -6.58 6.28 0.16
N GLU A 94 -7.76 6.08 -0.40
CA GLU A 94 -8.48 7.02 -1.27
C GLU A 94 -9.71 7.52 -0.51
N VAL A 95 -10.17 8.74 -0.81
CA VAL A 95 -11.42 9.25 -0.22
C VAL A 95 -12.61 8.78 -1.05
N GLU A 96 -13.66 8.28 -0.38
CA GLU A 96 -14.94 7.96 -1.03
C GLU A 96 -15.59 9.23 -1.60
N GLU A 97 -16.10 9.15 -2.83
CA GLU A 97 -16.86 10.21 -3.50
C GLU A 97 -18.26 10.42 -2.89
#